data_AF-A0A0B3BPQ5-F1
#
_entry.id   AF-A0A0B3BPQ5-F1
#
_cell.length_a   1.000
_cell.length_b   1.000
_cell.length_c   1.000
_cell.angle_alpha   90.00
_cell.angle_beta   90.00
_cell.angle_gamma   90.00
#
_symmetry.space_group_name_H-M   'P 1'
#
loop_
_entity.id
_entity.type
_entity.pdbx_description
1 polymer ?
#
loop_
_entity_poly.entity_id
_entity_poly.type
_entity_poly.pdbx_seq_one_letter_code
_entity_poly.pdbx_strand_id
1 'polypeptide(L)'
;MSQSLQLILEDADGQQQPASCERFAVLWQGREVWIQQDGSGQLLIGVDTEEGDSEYANLVLRPLASNLVGIQLEMEPMGDEDAGHVHGPDCGHDH
;
A
#
# COMPACT_ATOMS: atom_id res chain seq x y z
N MET A 1 -9.46 24.28 -8.65
CA MET A 1 -10.63 23.49 -8.23
C MET A 1 -10.17 22.56 -7.12
N SER A 2 -10.95 22.40 -6.05
CA SER A 2 -10.63 21.43 -4.98
C SER A 2 -10.62 20.04 -5.60
N GLN A 3 -9.48 19.37 -5.52
CA GLN A 3 -9.25 18.00 -5.99
C GLN A 3 -9.71 16.98 -4.93
N SER A 4 -10.87 17.22 -4.32
CA SER A 4 -11.42 16.34 -3.30
C SER A 4 -12.03 15.09 -3.94
N LEU A 5 -11.74 13.94 -3.36
CA LEU A 5 -12.42 12.69 -3.66
C LEU A 5 -13.88 12.81 -3.24
N GLN A 6 -14.76 12.23 -4.05
CA GLN A 6 -16.17 12.01 -3.72
C GLN A 6 -16.34 10.51 -3.50
N LEU A 7 -16.55 10.11 -2.26
CA LEU A 7 -16.76 8.72 -1.87
C LEU A 7 -18.25 8.42 -1.86
N ILE A 8 -18.60 7.19 -2.23
CA ILE A 8 -19.91 6.61 -1.99
C ILE A 8 -19.70 5.49 -0.98
N LEU A 9 -20.20 5.67 0.24
CA LEU A 9 -20.14 4.66 1.29
C LEU A 9 -21.47 3.92 1.32
N GLU A 10 -21.43 2.60 1.32
CA GLU A 10 -22.62 1.74 1.36
C GLU A 10 -22.65 0.97 2.70
N ASP A 11 -23.80 0.97 3.37
CA ASP A 11 -23.98 0.22 4.62
C ASP A 11 -24.43 -1.24 4.37
N ALA A 12 -24.60 -2.01 5.44
CA ALA A 12 -24.99 -3.41 5.36
C ALA A 12 -26.41 -3.64 4.78
N ASP A 13 -27.24 -2.59 4.75
CA ASP A 13 -28.58 -2.62 4.17
C ASP A 13 -28.60 -2.12 2.70
N GLY A 14 -27.43 -1.79 2.14
CA GLY A 14 -27.27 -1.30 0.78
C GLY A 14 -27.60 0.19 0.61
N GLN A 15 -27.76 0.95 1.69
CA GLN A 15 -27.99 2.39 1.60
C GLN A 15 -26.68 3.13 1.36
N GLN A 16 -26.70 4.03 0.38
CA GLN A 16 -25.53 4.80 -0.03
C GLN A 16 -25.54 6.22 0.55
N GLN A 17 -24.39 6.66 1.05
CA GLN A 17 -24.16 8.00 1.56
C GLN A 17 -22.90 8.62 0.92
N PRO A 18 -22.99 9.85 0.38
CA PRO A 18 -21.82 10.54 -0.17
C PRO A 18 -20.96 11.16 0.93
N ALA A 19 -19.65 11.13 0.75
CA ALA A 19 -18.68 11.82 1.60
C ALA A 19 -17.58 12.46 0.74
N SER A 20 -16.95 13.51 1.25
CA SER A 20 -15.83 14.17 0.55
C SER A 20 -14.59 14.23 1.43
N CYS A 21 -13.43 13.96 0.84
CA CYS A 21 -12.14 13.96 1.53
C CYS A 21 -10.99 14.22 0.54
N GLU A 22 -9.80 14.52 1.05
CA GLU A 22 -8.59 14.59 0.23
C GLU A 22 -7.93 13.21 0.07
N ARG A 23 -8.02 12.38 1.11
CA ARG A 23 -7.53 11.00 1.18
C ARG A 23 -8.52 10.18 2.01
N PHE A 24 -8.67 8.90 1.68
CA PHE A 24 -9.36 7.93 2.52
C PHE A 24 -8.51 6.69 2.73
N ALA A 25 -8.75 5.99 3.83
CA ALA A 25 -8.07 4.74 4.15
C ALA A 25 -9.03 3.72 4.75
N VAL A 26 -8.71 2.45 4.56
CA VAL A 26 -9.31 1.34 5.30
C VAL A 26 -8.25 0.74 6.21
N LEU A 27 -8.62 0.47 7.46
CA LEU A 27 -7.78 -0.32 8.37
C LEU A 27 -7.89 -1.79 7.95
N TRP A 28 -6.79 -2.35 7.50
CA TRP A 28 -6.71 -3.72 7.03
C TRP A 28 -5.45 -4.39 7.57
N GLN A 29 -5.62 -5.54 8.24
CA GLN A 29 -4.53 -6.27 8.90
C GLN A 29 -3.67 -5.39 9.83
N GLY A 30 -4.29 -4.41 10.49
CA GLY A 30 -3.62 -3.49 11.41
C GLY A 30 -2.89 -2.31 10.74
N ARG A 31 -2.99 -2.15 9.41
CA ARG A 31 -2.36 -1.05 8.65
C ARG A 31 -3.41 -0.24 7.88
N GLU A 32 -3.10 1.01 7.59
CA GLU A 32 -3.94 1.84 6.71
C GLU A 32 -3.60 1.57 5.25
N VAL A 33 -4.56 1.04 4.49
CA VAL A 33 -4.51 1.01 3.02
C VAL A 33 -5.28 2.20 2.50
N TRP A 34 -4.59 3.12 1.83
CA TRP A 34 -5.11 4.43 1.50
C TRP A 34 -5.16 4.70 0.01
N ILE A 35 -6.07 5.60 -0.38
CA ILE A 35 -6.21 6.12 -1.73
C ILE A 35 -6.23 7.65 -1.69
N GLN A 36 -5.49 8.28 -2.60
CA GLN A 36 -5.35 9.73 -2.71
C GLN A 36 -5.14 10.16 -4.17
N GLN A 37 -5.51 11.39 -4.54
CA GLN A 37 -5.14 11.98 -5.82
C GLN A 37 -3.67 12.44 -5.84
N ASP A 38 -2.97 12.22 -6.94
CA ASP A 38 -1.55 12.63 -7.09
C ASP A 38 -1.34 14.10 -7.51
N GLY A 39 -2.43 14.86 -7.71
CA GLY A 39 -2.36 16.21 -8.25
C GLY A 39 -2.45 16.30 -9.77
N SER A 40 -2.10 15.23 -10.49
CA SER A 40 -2.04 15.13 -11.96
C SER A 40 -3.30 14.51 -12.58
N GLY A 41 -4.25 14.08 -11.74
CA GLY A 41 -5.50 13.44 -12.15
C GLY A 41 -5.45 11.92 -12.07
N GLN A 42 -4.39 11.35 -11.49
CA GLN A 42 -4.29 9.92 -11.18
C GLN A 42 -4.66 9.67 -9.72
N LEU A 43 -5.07 8.43 -9.44
CA LEU A 43 -5.22 7.93 -8.08
C LEU A 43 -3.98 7.11 -7.72
N LEU A 44 -3.43 7.41 -6.55
CA LEU A 44 -2.43 6.60 -5.88
C LEU A 44 -3.13 5.69 -4.90
N ILE A 45 -2.60 4.48 -4.76
CA ILE A 45 -2.94 3.55 -3.69
C ILE A 45 -1.65 3.19 -2.97
N GLY A 46 -1.68 3.18 -1.64
CA GLY A 46 -0.54 2.85 -0.83
C GLY A 46 -0.93 2.23 0.49
N VAL A 47 0.08 1.84 1.25
CA VAL A 47 -0.06 1.30 2.60
C VAL A 47 0.84 2.11 3.50
N ASP A 48 0.33 2.52 4.65
CA ASP A 48 1.18 3.21 5.62
C ASP A 48 2.14 2.21 6.29
N THR A 49 3.39 2.65 6.38
CA THR A 49 4.49 1.96 7.04
C THR A 49 5.08 2.86 8.11
N GLU A 50 5.54 2.28 9.20
CA GLU A 50 6.13 3.01 10.32
C GLU A 50 7.65 2.88 10.33
N GLU A 51 8.34 3.89 10.85
CA GLU A 51 9.78 3.81 11.07
C GLU A 51 10.08 2.71 12.10
N GLY A 52 10.94 1.76 11.73
CA GLY A 52 11.25 0.59 12.55
C GLY A 52 10.37 -0.64 12.27
N ASP A 53 9.53 -0.60 11.23
CA ASP A 53 8.87 -1.80 10.71
C ASP A 53 9.91 -2.89 10.40
N SER A 54 9.70 -4.10 10.92
CA SER A 54 10.55 -5.26 10.62
C SER A 54 10.12 -6.01 9.35
N GLU A 55 9.06 -5.54 8.69
CA GLU A 55 8.48 -6.16 7.49
C GLU A 55 8.13 -5.11 6.44
N TYR A 56 8.43 -5.39 5.18
CA TYR A 56 7.94 -4.65 4.02
C TYR A 56 6.46 -4.94 3.79
N ALA A 57 5.67 -3.88 3.61
CA ALA A 57 4.28 -3.97 3.19
C ALA A 57 4.20 -4.03 1.65
N ASN A 58 3.96 -5.22 1.10
CA ASN A 58 3.79 -5.43 -0.33
C ASN A 58 2.30 -5.35 -0.70
N LEU A 59 1.95 -4.35 -1.53
CA LEU A 59 0.61 -4.22 -2.08
C LEU A 59 0.50 -4.99 -3.40
N VAL A 60 -0.20 -6.12 -3.38
CA VAL A 60 -0.34 -7.01 -4.54
C VAL A 60 -1.69 -6.78 -5.23
N LEU A 61 -1.63 -6.47 -6.53
CA LEU A 61 -2.80 -6.32 -7.39
C LEU A 61 -2.96 -7.56 -8.28
N ARG A 62 -4.09 -8.27 -8.15
CA ARG A 62 -4.38 -9.47 -8.95
C ARG A 62 -5.63 -9.25 -9.79
N PRO A 63 -5.56 -9.28 -11.14
CA PRO A 63 -6.75 -9.23 -11.98
C PRO A 63 -7.68 -10.41 -11.67
N LEU A 64 -8.97 -10.15 -11.45
CA LEU A 64 -9.99 -11.16 -11.19
C LEU A 64 -11.02 -11.23 -12.32
N ALA A 65 -11.33 -10.09 -12.96
CA ALA A 65 -12.16 -9.98 -14.15
C ALA A 65 -11.76 -8.74 -14.95
N SER A 66 -12.39 -8.50 -16.09
CA SER A 66 -12.07 -7.36 -16.98
C SER A 66 -12.18 -5.99 -16.29
N ASN A 67 -12.99 -5.86 -15.25
CA ASN A 67 -13.24 -4.63 -14.49
C ASN A 67 -13.04 -4.81 -12.98
N LEU A 68 -12.38 -5.89 -12.55
CA LEU A 68 -12.20 -6.22 -11.15
C LEU A 68 -10.76 -6.64 -10.87
N VAL A 69 -10.14 -5.97 -9.91
CA VAL A 69 -8.83 -6.32 -9.36
C VAL A 69 -8.98 -6.62 -7.88
N GLY A 70 -8.36 -7.70 -7.42
CA GLY A 70 -8.18 -7.99 -6.01
C GLY A 70 -6.97 -7.23 -5.49
N ILE A 71 -7.10 -6.66 -4.29
CA ILE A 71 -6.01 -6.02 -3.54
C ILE A 71 -5.67 -6.95 -2.37
N GLN A 72 -4.39 -7.27 -2.22
CA GLN A 72 -3.87 -8.06 -1.11
C GLN A 72 -2.68 -7.35 -0.50
N LEU A 73 -2.61 -7.34 0.83
CA LEU A 73 -1.43 -6.94 1.57
C LEU A 73 -0.65 -8.19 1.94
N GLU A 74 0.61 -8.26 1.52
CA GLU A 74 1.56 -9.29 1.89
C GLU A 74 2.67 -8.63 2.73
N MET A 75 2.90 -9.14 3.94
CA MET A 75 4.01 -8.68 4.78
C MET A 75 5.21 -9.58 4.52
N GLU A 76 6.32 -8.99 4.11
CA GLU A 76 7.57 -9.72 3.87
C GLU A 76 8.61 -9.25 4.89
N PRO A 77 9.26 -10.15 5.64
CA PRO A 77 10.34 -9.77 6.54
C PRO A 77 11.36 -8.90 5.82
N MET A 78 11.68 -7.74 6.39
CA MET A 78 12.87 -7.01 5.98
C MET A 78 14.02 -7.92 6.36
N GLY A 79 14.65 -8.57 5.37
CA GLY A 79 15.74 -9.48 5.63
C GLY A 79 16.81 -8.79 6.49
N ASP A 80 17.53 -9.57 7.28
CA ASP A 80 18.79 -9.09 7.85
C ASP A 80 19.74 -8.80 6.66
N GLU A 81 19.74 -7.59 6.13
CA GLU A 81 20.73 -7.16 5.13
C GLU A 81 22.17 -7.27 5.69
N ASP A 82 22.31 -7.45 7.00
CA ASP A 82 23.57 -7.72 7.71
C ASP A 82 23.80 -9.20 8.11
N ALA A 83 22.86 -10.13 7.93
CA ALA A 83 23.08 -11.55 8.23
C ALA A 83 23.52 -12.34 7.00
N GLY A 84 24.75 -12.06 6.56
CA GLY A 84 25.52 -13.05 5.81
C GLY A 84 25.44 -12.92 4.29
N HIS A 85 25.72 -11.74 3.76
CA HIS A 85 26.55 -11.73 2.55
C HIS A 85 27.92 -12.31 2.92
N VAL A 86 28.07 -13.62 2.72
CA VAL A 86 29.36 -14.29 2.86
C VAL A 86 30.24 -13.73 1.76
N HIS A 87 31.11 -12.79 2.10
CA HIS A 87 32.16 -12.34 1.19
C HIS A 87 33.02 -13.57 0.88
N GLY A 88 32.84 -14.11 -0.33
CA GLY A 88 33.78 -15.07 -0.87
C GLY A 88 35.17 -14.42 -0.97
N PRO A 89 36.25 -15.21 -1.00
CA PRO A 89 37.62 -14.69 -1.04
C PRO A 89 37.93 -13.76 -2.25
N ASP A 90 37.02 -13.62 -3.21
CA ASP A 90 37.12 -12.76 -4.40
C ASP A 90 36.35 -11.43 -4.30
N CYS A 91 35.82 -11.06 -3.12
CA CYS A 91 35.11 -9.78 -2.96
C CYS A 91 36.13 -8.63 -2.82
N GLY A 92 36.65 -8.15 -3.96
CA GLY A 92 37.73 -7.17 -4.09
C GLY A 92 37.40 -5.74 -3.62
N HIS A 93 37.11 -5.57 -2.34
CA HIS A 93 37.14 -4.26 -1.69
C HIS A 93 38.54 -4.03 -1.09
N ASP A 94 39.30 -3.13 -1.70
CA ASP A 94 40.45 -2.50 -1.05
C ASP A 94 39.92 -1.59 0.06
N HIS A 95 40.48 -1.72 1.26
CA HIS A 95 40.11 -0.96 2.46
C HIS A 95 40.29 0.56 2.30
#